data_AF-J1EQY8-F1
#
_entry.id   AF-J1EQY8-F1
#
_cell.length_a   1.000
_cell.length_b   1.000
_cell.length_c   1.000
_cell.angle_alpha   90.00
_cell.angle_beta   90.00
_cell.angle_gamma   90.00
#
_symmetry.space_group_name_H-M   'P 1'
#
loop_
_entity.id
_entity.type
_entity.pdbx_description
1 polymer ?
#
loop_
_entity_poly.entity_id
_entity_poly.type
_entity_poly.pdbx_seq_one_letter_code
_entity_poly.pdbx_strand_id
1 'polypeptide(L)' 'MAKPKSEWPTKVLALIQSGNHPAAIAQVKVAPTVTDVTRLQALVAKLPRTPALVQLEKVLEEERALLAAPRLHRSP' A
#
# COMPACT_ATOMS: atom_id res chain seq x y z
N MET A 1 16.33 14.86 -15.64
CA MET A 1 16.61 13.66 -14.84
C MET A 1 15.29 13.00 -14.48
N ALA A 2 14.97 11.82 -15.04
CA ALA A 2 13.76 11.09 -14.66
C ALA A 2 13.93 10.49 -13.26
N LYS A 3 13.04 10.80 -12.31
CA LYS A 3 13.08 10.22 -10.96
C LYS A 3 12.90 8.70 -11.08
N PRO A 4 13.78 7.86 -10.51
CA PRO A 4 13.61 6.42 -10.58
C PRO A 4 12.25 6.03 -9.99
N LYS A 5 11.60 5.07 -10.63
CA LYS A 5 10.28 4.57 -10.22
C LYS A 5 10.43 3.98 -8.82
N SER A 6 9.59 4.42 -7.88
CA SER A 6 9.61 3.93 -6.50
C SER A 6 9.59 2.40 -6.45
N GLU A 7 10.55 1.80 -5.76
CA GLU A 7 10.66 0.34 -5.56
C GLU A 7 9.71 -0.17 -4.47
N TRP A 8 9.13 0.74 -3.68
CA TRP A 8 8.32 0.41 -2.53
C TRP A 8 7.15 -0.54 -2.85
N PRO A 9 6.34 -0.34 -3.91
CA PRO A 9 5.20 -1.22 -4.18
C PRO A 9 5.64 -2.68 -4.42
N THR A 10 6.76 -2.88 -5.13
CA THR A 10 7.29 -4.21 -5.42
C THR A 10 7.83 -4.89 -4.17
N LYS A 11 8.49 -4.14 -3.27
CA LYS A 11 8.99 -4.67 -1.98
C LYS A 11 7.85 -5.10 -1.07
N VAL A 12 6.78 -4.29 -0.98
CA VAL A 12 5.61 -4.65 -0.17
C VAL A 12 4.86 -5.83 -0.80
N LEU A 13 4.74 -5.89 -2.12
CA LEU A 13 4.17 -7.07 -2.80
C LEU A 13 4.92 -8.36 -2.43
N ALA A 14 6.25 -8.33 -2.34
CA ALA A 14 7.04 -9.49 -1.92
C ALA A 14 6.73 -9.93 -0.48
N LEU A 15 6.46 -8.99 0.44
CA LEU A 15 6.01 -9.32 1.79
C LEU A 15 4.64 -10.00 1.79
N ILE A 16 3.73 -9.53 0.94
CA ILE A 16 2.38 -10.12 0.78
C ILE A 16 2.49 -11.54 0.23
N GLN A 17 3.26 -11.73 -0.85
CA GLN A 17 3.45 -13.03 -1.51
C GLN A 17 4.17 -14.05 -0.62
N SER A 18 5.07 -13.60 0.26
CA SER A 18 5.71 -14.46 1.26
C SER A 18 4.80 -14.79 2.46
N GLY A 19 3.58 -14.26 2.50
CA GLY A 19 2.61 -14.49 3.57
C GLY A 19 2.84 -13.63 4.82
N ASN A 20 3.85 -12.75 4.83
CA ASN A 20 4.15 -11.85 5.93
C ASN A 20 3.22 -10.62 5.93
N HIS A 21 1.93 -10.87 6.16
CA HIS A 21 0.88 -9.86 6.20
C HIS A 21 1.11 -8.79 7.29
N PRO A 22 1.58 -9.11 8.51
CA PRO A 22 1.88 -8.08 9.51
C PRO A 22 2.93 -7.07 9.05
N ALA A 23 4.01 -7.52 8.42
CA ALA A 23 5.03 -6.63 7.88
C ALA A 23 4.50 -5.81 6.69
N ALA A 24 3.71 -6.44 5.81
CA ALA A 24 3.07 -5.72 4.70
C ALA A 24 2.15 -4.59 5.21
N ILE A 25 1.31 -4.87 6.21
CA ILE A 25 0.44 -3.87 6.86
C ILE A 25 1.28 -2.74 7.46
N ALA A 26 2.36 -3.06 8.18
CA ALA A 26 3.24 -2.04 8.76
C ALA A 26 3.84 -1.12 7.69
N GLN A 27 4.28 -1.68 6.55
CA GLN A 27 4.79 -0.89 5.43
C GLN A 27 3.71 0.00 4.81
N VAL A 28 2.49 -0.52 4.61
CA VAL A 28 1.35 0.23 4.06
C VAL A 28 1.03 1.47 4.90
N LYS A 29 1.08 1.36 6.23
CA LYS A 29 0.86 2.49 7.16
C LYS A 29 1.92 3.60 7.08
N VAL A 30 3.10 3.29 6.57
CA VAL A 30 4.19 4.27 6.37
C VAL A 30 4.43 4.54 4.89
N ALA A 31 3.40 4.34 4.06
CA ALA A 31 3.53 4.50 2.63
C ALA A 31 3.97 5.94 2.25
N PRO A 32 4.92 6.08 1.30
CA PRO A 32 5.50 7.40 1.01
C PRO A 32 4.54 8.34 0.29
N THR A 33 3.73 7.80 -0.62
CA THR A 33 2.85 8.59 -1.48
C THR A 33 1.57 7.84 -1.82
N VAL A 34 0.50 8.58 -2.12
CA VAL A 34 -0.76 8.01 -2.64
C VAL A 34 -0.53 7.17 -3.91
N THR A 35 0.38 7.62 -4.78
CA THR A 35 0.75 6.92 -6.02
C THR A 35 1.37 5.54 -5.75
N ASP A 36 2.16 5.40 -4.70
CA ASP A 36 2.76 4.12 -4.31
C ASP A 36 1.68 3.14 -3.83
N VAL A 37 0.74 3.61 -3.00
CA VAL A 37 -0.39 2.80 -2.52
C VAL A 37 -1.29 2.38 -3.68
N THR A 38 -1.64 3.28 -4.60
CA THR A 38 -2.45 2.95 -5.79
C THR A 38 -1.76 1.90 -6.68
N ARG A 39 -0.44 2.00 -6.86
CA ARG A 39 0.31 0.99 -7.62
C ARG A 39 0.31 -0.37 -6.91
N LEU A 40 0.48 -0.37 -5.59
CA LEU A 40 0.41 -1.60 -4.81
C LEU A 40 -0.98 -2.24 -4.89
N GLN A 41 -2.06 -1.47 -4.82
CA GLN A 41 -3.44 -1.98 -5.01
C GLN A 41 -3.60 -2.67 -6.37
N ALA A 42 -3.08 -2.07 -7.46
CA ALA A 42 -3.13 -2.66 -8.78
C ALA A 42 -2.31 -3.97 -8.91
N LEU A 43 -1.27 -4.14 -8.09
CA LEU A 43 -0.49 -5.38 -8.02
C LEU A 43 -1.23 -6.44 -7.20
N VAL A 44 -1.80 -6.06 -6.05
CA VAL A 44 -2.56 -6.96 -5.16
C VAL A 44 -3.82 -7.48 -5.84
N ALA A 45 -4.51 -6.66 -6.63
CA ALA A 45 -5.70 -7.05 -7.39
C ALA A 45 -5.45 -8.19 -8.41
N LYS A 46 -4.18 -8.51 -8.72
CA LYS A 46 -3.79 -9.63 -9.59
C LYS A 46 -3.56 -10.94 -8.81
N LEU A 47 -3.56 -10.90 -7.48
CA LEU A 47 -3.35 -12.06 -6.64
C LEU A 47 -4.67 -12.82 -6.42
N PRO A 48 -4.63 -14.14 -6.13
CA PRO A 48 -5.82 -14.89 -5.75
C PRO A 48 -6.47 -14.27 -4.52
N ARG A 49 -7.80 -14.10 -4.54
CA ARG A 49 -8.50 -13.47 -3.42
C ARG A 49 -8.57 -14.41 -2.21
N THR A 50 -7.95 -14.00 -1.11
CA THR A 50 -7.99 -14.72 0.17
C THR A 50 -8.57 -13.83 1.27
N PRO A 51 -9.10 -14.39 2.39
CA PRO A 51 -9.59 -13.57 3.50
C PRO A 51 -8.53 -12.60 4.06
N ALA A 52 -7.27 -13.02 4.10
CA ALA A 52 -6.16 -12.19 4.57
C ALA A 52 -5.87 -11.02 3.60
N LEU A 53 -5.94 -11.27 2.28
CA LEU A 53 -5.79 -10.23 1.28
C LEU A 53 -6.96 -9.24 1.30
N VAL A 54 -8.19 -9.71 1.52
CA VAL A 54 -9.35 -8.82 1.68
C VAL A 54 -9.16 -7.87 2.87
N GLN A 55 -8.60 -8.36 3.97
CA GLN A 55 -8.28 -7.50 5.12
C GLN A 55 -7.18 -6.49 4.80
N LEU A 56 -6.15 -6.91 4.06
CA LEU A 56 -5.07 -6.02 3.62
C LEU A 56 -5.56 -4.95 2.63
N GLU A 57 -6.48 -5.30 1.72
CA GLU A 57 -7.10 -4.37 0.77
C GLU A 57 -7.85 -3.24 1.48
N LYS A 58 -8.51 -3.53 2.62
CA LYS A 58 -9.13 -2.49 3.46
C LYS A 58 -8.10 -1.51 4.02
N VAL A 59 -6.98 -2.03 4.55
CA VAL A 59 -5.89 -1.17 5.05
C VAL A 59 -5.30 -0.31 3.93
N LEU A 60 -5.12 -0.88 2.73
CA LEU A 60 -4.65 -0.13 1.56
C LEU A 60 -5.62 0.99 1.16
N GLU A 61 -6.92 0.73 1.21
CA GLU A 61 -7.96 1.73 0.94
C GLU A 61 -7.94 2.88 1.95
N GLU A 62 -7.90 2.55 3.25
CA GLU A 62 -7.82 3.51 4.34
C GLU A 62 -6.58 4.41 4.21
N GLU A 63 -5.40 3.82 4.02
CA GLU A 63 -4.15 4.59 3.87
C GLU A 63 -4.13 5.41 2.58
N ARG A 64 -4.72 4.92 1.49
CA ARG A 64 -4.85 5.72 0.27
C ARG A 64 -5.71 6.95 0.52
N ALA A 65 -6.86 6.78 1.18
CA ALA A 65 -7.77 7.88 1.50
C ALA A 65 -7.11 8.90 2.44
N LEU A 66 -6.42 8.43 3.48
CA LEU A 66 -5.63 9.27 4.38
C LEU A 66 -4.58 10.05 3.59
N LEU A 67 -3.78 9.40 2.74
CA LEU A 67 -2.74 10.04 1.93
C LEU A 67 -3.28 10.98 0.84
N ALA A 68 -4.50 10.78 0.37
CA ALA A 68 -5.18 11.65 -0.59
C ALA A 68 -5.82 12.88 0.08
N ALA A 69 -6.16 12.81 1.37
CA ALA A 69 -6.81 13.90 2.09
C ALA A 69 -5.94 15.18 2.07
N PRO A 70 -6.54 16.37 1.86
CA PRO A 70 -5.82 17.64 1.93
C PRO A 70 -5.07 17.77 3.25
N ARG A 71 -3.81 18.22 3.21
CA ARG A 71 -2.92 18.28 4.39
C ARG A 71 -3.48 19.14 5.54
N LEU A 72 -4.44 20.03 5.25
CA LEU A 72 -5.21 20.78 6.24
C LEU A 72 -5.99 19.90 7.23
N HIS A 73 -6.36 18.66 6.85
CA HIS A 73 -7.05 17.71 7.73
C HIS A 73 -6.11 16.80 8.52
N ARG A 74 -4.80 16.90 8.32
CA ARG A 74 -3.79 16.16 9.09
C ARG A 74 -3.14 17.14 10.06
N SER A 75 -3.90 17.50 11.11
CA SER A 75 -3.37 18.31 12.22
C SER A 75 -2.24 17.51 12.90
N PRO A 76 -1.10 18.15 13.22
CA PRO A 76 0.09 17.50 13.78
C PRO A 76 -0.13 16.85 15.14
#